data_AF-A0AAW0RKT5-F1
#
_entry.id   AF-A0AAW0RKT5-F1
#
_cell.length_a   1.000
_cell.length_b   1.000
_cell.length_c   1.000
_cell.angle_alpha   90.00
_cell.angle_beta   90.00
_cell.angle_gamma   90.00
#
_symmetry.space_group_name_H-M   'P 1'
#
loop_
_entity.id
_entity.type
_entity.pdbx_description
1 polymer ?
#
loop_
_entity_poly.entity_id
_entity_poly.type
_entity_poly.pdbx_seq_one_letter_code
_entity_poly.pdbx_strand_id
1 'polypeptide(L)'
;MRVFSLLFSFSIILLPFAGSQITFQNHQNTILRVDTGSYGPAIEETIDETFFGSENATGFISVQALYVTPKTAKRPETLWVLDTGRPNDASQMAYALPGGTKLVAIDLDSDTIIRTYLFPSTVNYPSSSVNDVRFDLRENITTSGSGVAYISDESPEGRNGIIVLDLGTGETWRHLDRHPAGLSGYGVVPSYQGIPFYQETVSRPFTHLPQGLDGIQLDLTGSVLFFSSMTSDYLFSVETKYLLDHTSPSCIQAANNAVKNLGQRGGNGNGFEGDSNGLIYQAMPEQNAVYAYDPSTLR
;
A
#
# COMPACT_ATOMS: atom_id res chain seq x y z
N MET A 1 -53.59 -50.52 -15.18
CA MET A 1 -53.47 -51.41 -16.36
C MET A 1 -53.92 -50.62 -17.59
N ARG A 2 -53.18 -50.68 -18.72
CA ARG A 2 -53.11 -49.77 -19.90
C ARG A 2 -52.00 -48.72 -19.75
N VAL A 3 -50.78 -48.84 -20.30
CA VAL A 3 -50.25 -49.16 -21.66
C VAL A 3 -50.48 -47.99 -22.63
N PHE A 4 -49.51 -47.07 -22.74
CA PHE A 4 -48.53 -46.81 -23.83
C PHE A 4 -49.13 -46.06 -25.05
N SER A 5 -48.72 -44.80 -25.31
CA SER A 5 -47.65 -44.33 -26.25
C SER A 5 -48.20 -44.01 -27.66
N LEU A 6 -47.73 -43.10 -28.53
CA LEU A 6 -46.61 -42.14 -28.70
C LEU A 6 -47.01 -41.34 -29.99
N LEU A 7 -46.63 -40.09 -30.28
CA LEU A 7 -45.47 -39.68 -31.12
C LEU A 7 -45.63 -38.23 -31.61
N PHE A 8 -44.53 -37.46 -31.62
CA PHE A 8 -43.85 -36.75 -32.73
C PHE A 8 -42.86 -35.75 -32.10
N SER A 9 -41.57 -36.11 -31.95
CA SER A 9 -40.44 -35.97 -32.88
C SER A 9 -39.97 -34.52 -33.11
N PHE A 10 -38.75 -34.20 -32.70
CA PHE A 10 -37.67 -33.75 -33.59
C PHE A 10 -36.30 -33.90 -32.90
N SER A 11 -35.35 -34.43 -33.66
CA SER A 11 -33.95 -34.70 -33.28
C SER A 11 -33.08 -33.44 -33.30
N ILE A 12 -31.98 -33.44 -32.52
CA ILE A 12 -30.59 -33.14 -32.95
C ILE A 12 -29.63 -33.66 -31.85
N ILE A 13 -28.44 -34.06 -32.30
CA ILE A 13 -27.46 -34.95 -31.67
C ILE A 13 -26.16 -34.18 -31.32
N LEU A 14 -25.58 -34.53 -30.14
CA LEU A 14 -24.16 -34.49 -29.67
C LEU A 14 -23.40 -33.13 -29.64
N LEU A 15 -22.56 -32.75 -28.67
CA LEU A 15 -21.79 -33.40 -27.57
C LEU A 15 -21.49 -32.33 -26.49
N PRO A 16 -21.39 -32.65 -25.18
CA PRO A 16 -20.81 -31.75 -24.20
C PRO A 16 -19.28 -31.92 -24.15
N PHE A 17 -18.54 -30.84 -24.39
CA PHE A 17 -17.14 -30.75 -23.99
C PHE A 17 -17.07 -30.64 -22.46
N ALA A 18 -16.25 -31.51 -21.86
CA ALA A 18 -15.84 -31.39 -20.47
C ALA A 18 -14.91 -30.16 -20.33
N GLY A 19 -15.15 -29.37 -19.29
CA GLY A 19 -14.30 -28.29 -18.83
C GLY A 19 -14.91 -27.75 -17.55
N SER A 20 -14.24 -27.99 -16.43
CA SER A 20 -14.65 -27.59 -15.08
C SER A 20 -15.17 -26.15 -15.03
N GLN A 21 -16.34 -25.97 -14.43
CA GLN A 21 -16.79 -24.67 -13.92
C GLN A 21 -15.72 -24.12 -12.95
N ILE A 22 -15.22 -22.93 -13.23
CA ILE A 22 -14.72 -22.03 -12.19
C ILE A 22 -15.53 -20.75 -12.35
N THR A 23 -16.39 -20.49 -11.37
CA THR A 23 -17.19 -19.27 -11.25
C THR A 23 -16.56 -18.45 -10.13
N PHE A 24 -16.07 -17.25 -10.43
CA PHE A 24 -15.72 -16.29 -9.38
C PHE A 24 -16.99 -15.64 -8.85
N GLN A 25 -17.13 -15.65 -7.53
CA GLN A 25 -18.35 -15.31 -6.82
C GLN A 25 -18.60 -13.80 -6.78
N ASN A 26 -19.85 -13.47 -7.10
CA ASN A 26 -20.56 -12.26 -6.74
C ASN A 26 -20.43 -11.95 -5.23
N HIS A 27 -19.68 -10.91 -4.87
CA HIS A 27 -19.86 -10.24 -3.58
C HIS A 27 -20.84 -9.08 -3.78
N GLN A 28 -21.99 -9.14 -3.11
CA GLN A 28 -23.05 -8.13 -3.18
C GLN A 28 -22.66 -6.72 -2.67
N ASN A 29 -21.38 -6.49 -2.33
CA ASN A 29 -20.90 -5.27 -1.67
C ASN A 29 -19.73 -4.57 -2.40
N THR A 30 -19.42 -4.93 -3.66
CA THR A 30 -18.38 -4.21 -4.41
C THR A 30 -18.93 -2.91 -5.00
N ILE A 31 -18.53 -1.76 -4.44
CA ILE A 31 -19.00 -0.40 -4.82
C ILE A 31 -18.13 0.25 -5.92
N LEU A 32 -16.96 -0.30 -6.29
CA LEU A 32 -16.22 0.21 -7.44
C LEU A 32 -16.38 -0.70 -8.65
N ARG A 33 -17.29 -0.29 -9.54
CA ARG A 33 -17.45 -0.84 -10.89
C ARG A 33 -17.20 0.27 -11.89
N VAL A 34 -16.05 0.20 -12.56
CA VAL A 34 -15.81 0.91 -13.81
C VAL A 34 -15.82 -0.16 -14.89
N ASP A 35 -16.95 -0.29 -15.59
CA ASP A 35 -17.09 -0.85 -16.95
C ASP A 35 -18.20 -1.90 -17.25
N THR A 36 -18.29 -2.08 -18.56
CA THR A 36 -19.27 -2.58 -19.53
C THR A 36 -19.71 -4.04 -19.45
N GLY A 37 -19.55 -4.71 -18.30
CA GLY A 37 -20.02 -6.09 -18.13
C GLY A 37 -19.11 -7.16 -18.73
N SER A 38 -17.85 -6.82 -18.98
CA SER A 38 -16.76 -7.78 -19.18
C SER A 38 -16.00 -7.94 -17.87
N TYR A 39 -15.71 -9.17 -17.46
CA TYR A 39 -14.90 -9.40 -16.27
C TYR A 39 -13.43 -9.11 -16.57
N GLY A 40 -12.75 -8.43 -15.65
CA GLY A 40 -11.30 -8.26 -15.68
C GLY A 40 -10.56 -9.60 -15.44
N PRO A 41 -9.24 -9.64 -15.63
CA PRO A 41 -8.42 -10.81 -15.31
C PRO A 41 -8.48 -11.13 -13.81
N ALA A 42 -8.08 -12.35 -13.44
CA ALA A 42 -8.00 -12.75 -12.03
C ALA A 42 -7.12 -11.77 -11.24
N ILE A 43 -7.54 -11.44 -10.01
CA ILE A 43 -6.83 -10.53 -9.10
C ILE A 43 -5.86 -11.28 -8.18
N GLU A 44 -5.91 -12.62 -8.18
CA GLU A 44 -5.15 -13.53 -7.35
C GLU A 44 -4.82 -14.81 -8.13
N GLU A 45 -3.76 -15.51 -7.71
CA GLU A 45 -3.37 -16.80 -8.25
C GLU A 45 -2.65 -17.68 -7.21
N THR A 46 -2.55 -18.97 -7.47
CA THR A 46 -1.80 -19.92 -6.63
C THR A 46 -0.74 -20.62 -7.47
N ILE A 47 0.52 -20.46 -7.08
CA ILE A 47 1.68 -21.07 -7.75
C ILE A 47 2.38 -21.94 -6.70
N ASP A 48 2.53 -23.24 -6.99
CA ASP A 48 3.18 -24.20 -6.09
C ASP A 48 2.68 -24.09 -4.64
N GLU A 49 1.35 -24.11 -4.46
CA GLU A 49 0.65 -23.99 -3.16
C GLU A 49 0.82 -22.64 -2.43
N THR A 50 1.52 -21.68 -3.03
CA THR A 50 1.70 -20.34 -2.49
C THR A 50 0.67 -19.38 -3.11
N PHE A 51 0.01 -18.59 -2.27
CA PHE A 51 -1.01 -17.63 -2.68
C PHE A 51 -0.38 -16.28 -3.06
N PHE A 52 -0.68 -15.80 -4.26
CA PHE A 52 -0.15 -14.59 -4.86
C PHE A 52 -1.27 -13.66 -5.34
N GLY A 53 -1.00 -12.36 -5.32
CA GLY A 53 -1.78 -11.40 -6.09
C GLY A 53 -1.44 -11.53 -7.57
N SER A 54 -2.29 -10.98 -8.42
CA SER A 54 -2.13 -11.00 -9.87
C SER A 54 -0.97 -10.14 -10.40
N GLU A 55 -0.39 -10.53 -11.54
CA GLU A 55 0.58 -9.73 -12.30
C GLU A 55 -0.08 -8.61 -13.14
N ASN A 56 -1.39 -8.36 -12.98
CA ASN A 56 -2.12 -7.37 -13.78
C ASN A 56 -1.59 -5.94 -13.58
N ALA A 57 -0.80 -5.48 -14.55
CA ALA A 57 -0.22 -4.13 -14.59
C ALA A 57 -1.20 -3.01 -14.99
N THR A 58 -2.42 -3.35 -15.43
CA THR A 58 -3.37 -2.38 -16.02
C THR A 58 -4.62 -2.16 -15.18
N GLY A 59 -5.09 -3.18 -14.47
CA GLY A 59 -6.25 -3.09 -13.58
C GLY A 59 -5.84 -3.02 -12.11
N PHE A 60 -6.68 -2.41 -11.29
CA PHE A 60 -6.50 -2.39 -9.85
C PHE A 60 -6.79 -3.76 -9.21
N ILE A 61 -5.99 -4.12 -8.21
CA ILE A 61 -6.06 -5.40 -7.50
C ILE A 61 -6.48 -5.18 -6.04
N SER A 62 -5.71 -4.40 -5.28
CA SER A 62 -5.91 -4.15 -3.85
C SER A 62 -5.44 -2.73 -3.51
N VAL A 63 -6.31 -1.75 -3.76
CA VAL A 63 -6.03 -0.33 -3.51
C VAL A 63 -6.00 -0.07 -2.00
N GLN A 64 -4.91 0.55 -1.53
CA GLN A 64 -4.68 0.84 -0.12
C GLN A 64 -4.76 2.32 0.19
N ALA A 65 -4.05 3.17 -0.58
CA ALA A 65 -4.04 4.61 -0.36
C ALA A 65 -4.46 5.41 -1.60
N LEU A 66 -5.14 6.51 -1.33
CA LEU A 66 -5.51 7.53 -2.30
C LEU A 66 -4.93 8.86 -1.84
N TYR A 67 -4.38 9.64 -2.75
CA TYR A 67 -3.85 10.96 -2.44
C TYR A 67 -4.14 11.92 -3.59
N VAL A 68 -4.57 13.15 -3.29
CA VAL A 68 -4.78 14.18 -4.31
C VAL A 68 -3.69 15.22 -4.20
N THR A 69 -2.99 15.47 -5.31
CA THR A 69 -2.05 16.60 -5.39
C THR A 69 -2.64 17.69 -6.28
N PRO A 70 -2.56 18.96 -5.87
CA PRO A 70 -3.18 20.06 -6.59
C PRO A 70 -2.55 20.25 -7.98
N LYS A 71 -3.28 20.93 -8.86
CA LYS A 71 -2.78 21.37 -10.17
C LYS A 71 -1.55 22.26 -10.02
N THR A 72 -0.55 22.03 -10.86
CA THR A 72 0.63 22.90 -11.00
C THR A 72 0.71 23.44 -12.44
N ALA A 73 1.71 24.27 -12.71
CA ALA A 73 1.97 24.73 -14.08
C ALA A 73 2.35 23.58 -15.04
N LYS A 74 2.79 22.42 -14.53
CA LYS A 74 3.30 21.30 -15.33
C LYS A 74 2.51 20.00 -15.18
N ARG A 75 1.58 19.91 -14.22
CA ARG A 75 0.79 18.71 -13.94
C ARG A 75 -0.66 19.11 -13.63
N PRO A 76 -1.67 18.38 -14.15
CA PRO A 76 -3.08 18.62 -13.78
C PRO A 76 -3.31 18.37 -12.28
N GLU A 77 -4.51 18.64 -11.78
CA GLU A 77 -4.89 18.06 -10.50
C GLU A 77 -4.90 16.53 -10.65
N THR A 78 -4.26 15.82 -9.72
CA THR A 78 -3.99 14.38 -9.91
C THR A 78 -4.45 13.60 -8.70
N LEU A 79 -5.30 12.61 -8.95
CA LEU A 79 -5.56 11.52 -8.02
C LEU A 79 -4.49 10.45 -8.20
N TRP A 80 -3.80 10.15 -7.11
CA TRP A 80 -2.82 9.09 -7.01
C TRP A 80 -3.47 7.90 -6.32
N VAL A 81 -3.35 6.74 -6.93
CA VAL A 81 -3.90 5.47 -6.43
C VAL A 81 -2.73 4.51 -6.18
N LEU A 82 -2.48 4.21 -4.91
CA LEU A 82 -1.50 3.21 -4.52
C LEU A 82 -2.20 1.85 -4.38
N ASP A 83 -1.87 0.95 -5.28
CA ASP A 83 -2.34 -0.43 -5.30
C ASP A 83 -1.24 -1.33 -4.76
N THR A 84 -1.50 -1.95 -3.62
CA THR A 84 -0.57 -2.88 -2.96
C THR A 84 -0.38 -4.14 -3.79
N GLY A 85 -1.37 -4.52 -4.60
CA GLY A 85 -1.30 -5.73 -5.43
C GLY A 85 -1.43 -7.03 -4.63
N ARG A 86 -1.84 -6.95 -3.36
CA ARG A 86 -1.95 -8.08 -2.43
C ARG A 86 -3.38 -8.18 -1.89
N PRO A 87 -4.29 -8.90 -2.55
CA PRO A 87 -5.61 -9.15 -1.99
C PRO A 87 -5.53 -10.10 -0.79
N ASN A 88 -6.52 -10.04 0.08
CA ASN A 88 -6.64 -10.92 1.25
C ASN A 88 -7.68 -12.00 0.97
N ASP A 89 -7.39 -13.24 1.36
CA ASP A 89 -8.40 -14.27 1.57
C ASP A 89 -8.76 -14.36 3.08
N ALA A 90 -9.62 -15.30 3.45
CA ALA A 90 -10.04 -15.48 4.85
C ALA A 90 -8.90 -15.91 5.81
N SER A 91 -7.78 -16.39 5.25
CA SER A 91 -6.70 -17.08 5.96
C SER A 91 -5.35 -16.37 5.88
N GLN A 92 -5.11 -15.54 4.87
CA GLN A 92 -3.84 -14.84 4.67
C GLN A 92 -3.94 -13.72 3.63
N MET A 93 -2.95 -12.82 3.67
CA MET A 93 -2.68 -11.89 2.59
C MET A 93 -1.85 -12.58 1.50
N ALA A 94 -2.21 -12.38 0.23
CA ALA A 94 -1.45 -12.90 -0.89
C ALA A 94 -0.03 -12.31 -0.96
N TYR A 95 0.97 -13.01 -1.48
CA TYR A 95 2.26 -12.40 -1.79
C TYR A 95 2.18 -11.55 -3.07
N ALA A 96 2.96 -10.47 -3.16
CA ALA A 96 3.03 -9.64 -4.36
C ALA A 96 3.75 -10.35 -5.51
N LEU A 97 3.28 -10.10 -6.73
CA LEU A 97 4.00 -10.41 -7.96
C LEU A 97 4.37 -9.14 -8.73
N PRO A 98 5.48 -9.17 -9.50
CA PRO A 98 5.82 -8.07 -10.40
C PRO A 98 4.64 -7.70 -11.31
N GLY A 99 4.37 -6.41 -11.45
CA GLY A 99 3.21 -5.90 -12.19
C GLY A 99 1.97 -5.65 -11.33
N GLY A 100 1.81 -6.37 -10.22
CA GLY A 100 0.68 -6.20 -9.31
C GLY A 100 0.73 -4.89 -8.53
N THR A 101 1.78 -4.67 -7.75
CA THR A 101 1.98 -3.43 -6.98
C THR A 101 2.28 -2.24 -7.90
N LYS A 102 1.53 -1.15 -7.74
CA LYS A 102 1.64 0.02 -8.63
C LYS A 102 1.14 1.31 -8.01
N LEU A 103 1.72 2.43 -8.47
CA LEU A 103 1.20 3.77 -8.23
C LEU A 103 0.63 4.30 -9.54
N VAL A 104 -0.65 4.67 -9.55
CA VAL A 104 -1.35 5.16 -10.74
C VAL A 104 -1.71 6.63 -10.55
N ALA A 105 -1.36 7.46 -11.52
CA ALA A 105 -1.71 8.87 -11.60
C ALA A 105 -2.89 9.05 -12.56
N ILE A 106 -3.98 9.61 -12.06
CA ILE A 106 -5.21 9.91 -12.80
C ILE A 106 -5.39 11.42 -12.84
N ASP A 107 -5.51 11.98 -14.04
CA ASP A 107 -5.90 13.37 -14.25
C ASP A 107 -7.40 13.53 -13.93
N LEU A 108 -7.70 14.37 -12.93
CA LEU A 108 -9.07 14.63 -12.49
C LEU A 108 -9.83 15.59 -13.42
N ASP A 109 -9.15 16.34 -14.30
CA ASP A 109 -9.84 17.17 -15.30
C ASP A 109 -10.41 16.31 -16.45
N SER A 110 -9.73 15.22 -16.80
CA SER A 110 -10.07 14.37 -17.96
C SER A 110 -10.54 12.95 -17.61
N ASP A 111 -10.48 12.55 -16.34
CA ASP A 111 -10.73 11.18 -15.86
C ASP A 111 -9.88 10.12 -16.58
N THR A 112 -8.64 10.46 -16.93
CA THR A 112 -7.73 9.54 -17.63
C THR A 112 -6.48 9.19 -16.81
N ILE A 113 -6.03 7.95 -16.95
CA ILE A 113 -4.72 7.54 -16.42
C ILE A 113 -3.64 8.23 -17.24
N ILE A 114 -2.85 9.07 -16.58
CA ILE A 114 -1.71 9.77 -17.20
C ILE A 114 -0.39 9.02 -17.00
N ARG A 115 -0.28 8.21 -15.94
CA ARG A 115 0.90 7.37 -15.71
C ARG A 115 0.62 6.20 -14.78
N THR A 116 1.27 5.07 -15.04
CA THR A 116 1.35 3.92 -14.14
C THR A 116 2.82 3.63 -13.85
N TYR A 117 3.17 3.60 -12.56
CA TYR A 117 4.50 3.21 -12.08
C TYR A 117 4.42 1.81 -11.51
N LEU A 118 5.18 0.88 -12.10
CA LEU A 118 5.32 -0.49 -11.61
C LEU A 118 6.60 -0.59 -10.77
N PHE A 119 6.55 -1.37 -9.70
CA PHE A 119 7.69 -1.54 -8.81
C PHE A 119 8.44 -2.85 -9.10
N PRO A 120 9.75 -2.79 -9.40
CA PRO A 120 10.55 -3.99 -9.59
C PRO A 120 10.80 -4.72 -8.25
N SER A 121 11.11 -6.02 -8.33
CA SER A 121 11.40 -6.87 -7.15
C SER A 121 12.64 -6.46 -6.36
N THR A 122 13.42 -5.49 -6.85
CA THR A 122 14.55 -4.90 -6.12
C THR A 122 14.10 -3.99 -4.99
N VAL A 123 12.90 -3.39 -5.09
CA VAL A 123 12.34 -2.46 -4.09
C VAL A 123 11.02 -2.93 -3.49
N ASN A 124 10.23 -3.69 -4.24
CA ASN A 124 8.95 -4.28 -3.82
C ASN A 124 9.06 -5.81 -3.82
N TYR A 125 9.33 -6.38 -2.66
CA TYR A 125 9.52 -7.82 -2.50
C TYR A 125 8.17 -8.54 -2.51
N PRO A 126 8.14 -9.88 -2.67
CA PRO A 126 6.88 -10.62 -2.56
C PRO A 126 6.15 -10.36 -1.24
N SER A 127 6.89 -10.13 -0.15
CA SER A 127 6.34 -9.81 1.17
C SER A 127 6.14 -8.31 1.41
N SER A 128 6.48 -7.42 0.48
CA SER A 128 6.24 -5.98 0.65
C SER A 128 4.74 -5.71 0.70
N SER A 129 4.31 -4.75 1.51
CA SER A 129 2.93 -4.29 1.58
C SER A 129 2.96 -2.77 1.63
N VAL A 130 2.95 -2.13 0.45
CA VAL A 130 2.94 -0.67 0.39
C VAL A 130 1.64 -0.13 0.98
N ASN A 131 1.73 0.88 1.83
CA ASN A 131 0.58 1.39 2.58
C ASN A 131 0.27 2.86 2.28
N ASP A 132 1.17 3.78 2.63
CA ASP A 132 0.94 5.22 2.55
C ASP A 132 1.93 5.88 1.55
N VAL A 133 1.59 7.09 1.07
CA VAL A 133 2.37 7.82 0.07
C VAL A 133 2.39 9.33 0.31
N ARG A 134 3.58 9.95 0.30
CA ARG A 134 3.74 11.42 0.34
C ARG A 134 4.56 11.93 -0.83
N PHE A 135 4.17 13.08 -1.35
CA PHE A 135 4.76 13.68 -2.55
C PHE A 135 5.59 14.91 -2.21
N ASP A 136 6.84 14.91 -2.67
CA ASP A 136 7.65 16.12 -2.74
C ASP A 136 7.76 16.54 -4.21
N LEU A 137 6.99 17.56 -4.59
CA LEU A 137 6.86 18.01 -5.98
C LEU A 137 7.82 19.15 -6.34
N ARG A 138 8.83 19.42 -5.52
CA ARG A 138 9.82 20.47 -5.81
C ARG A 138 10.65 20.08 -7.03
N GLU A 139 10.85 21.02 -7.95
CA GLU A 139 11.53 20.73 -9.22
C GLU A 139 13.06 20.58 -9.08
N ASN A 140 13.62 20.97 -7.94
CA ASN A 140 15.06 21.01 -7.72
C ASN A 140 15.59 19.84 -6.88
N ILE A 141 14.74 18.89 -6.49
CA ILE A 141 15.15 17.77 -5.63
C ILE A 141 15.63 16.54 -6.41
N THR A 142 15.31 16.45 -7.70
CA THR A 142 15.84 15.42 -8.61
C THR A 142 16.18 16.01 -9.97
N THR A 143 17.02 15.31 -10.74
CA THR A 143 17.40 15.72 -12.09
C THR A 143 16.22 15.76 -13.06
N SER A 144 15.17 14.95 -12.81
CA SER A 144 13.98 14.92 -13.67
C SER A 144 13.07 16.13 -13.49
N GLY A 145 13.20 16.83 -12.36
CA GLY A 145 12.41 18.01 -12.01
C GLY A 145 10.90 17.78 -11.86
N SER A 146 10.48 16.52 -11.76
CA SER A 146 9.07 16.14 -11.58
C SER A 146 8.71 15.81 -10.13
N GLY A 147 9.70 15.85 -9.22
CA GLY A 147 9.54 15.48 -7.82
C GLY A 147 9.64 13.98 -7.56
N VAL A 148 9.38 13.59 -6.32
CA VAL A 148 9.38 12.18 -5.87
C VAL A 148 8.13 11.83 -5.08
N ALA A 149 7.84 10.53 -5.01
CA ALA A 149 6.95 9.95 -4.01
C ALA A 149 7.75 9.13 -3.00
N TYR A 150 7.47 9.30 -1.71
CA TYR A 150 7.91 8.45 -0.62
C TYR A 150 6.77 7.50 -0.25
N ILE A 151 7.03 6.21 -0.20
CA ILE A 151 6.03 5.18 0.01
C ILE A 151 6.45 4.30 1.18
N SER A 152 5.57 4.10 2.16
CA SER A 152 5.80 3.21 3.28
C SER A 152 5.53 1.75 2.91
N ASP A 153 6.33 0.84 3.44
CA ASP A 153 6.12 -0.60 3.35
C ASP A 153 5.86 -1.18 4.74
N GLU A 154 4.59 -1.48 5.03
CA GLU A 154 4.12 -1.91 6.34
C GLU A 154 4.20 -3.43 6.55
N SER A 155 4.73 -4.17 5.57
CA SER A 155 4.86 -5.64 5.52
C SER A 155 4.70 -6.32 6.90
N PRO A 156 3.61 -7.09 7.13
CA PRO A 156 3.45 -7.86 8.36
C PRO A 156 4.44 -9.04 8.46
N GLU A 157 5.14 -9.36 7.37
CA GLU A 157 6.24 -10.34 7.35
C GLU A 157 7.59 -9.74 7.79
N GLY A 158 7.61 -8.47 8.20
CA GLY A 158 8.75 -7.82 8.86
C GLY A 158 9.83 -7.29 7.91
N ARG A 159 9.53 -7.16 6.62
CA ARG A 159 10.40 -6.47 5.66
C ARG A 159 9.88 -5.06 5.37
N ASN A 160 9.98 -4.20 6.36
CA ASN A 160 9.54 -2.80 6.27
C ASN A 160 10.63 -1.90 5.67
N GLY A 161 10.24 -0.71 5.20
CA GLY A 161 11.16 0.26 4.63
C GLY A 161 10.43 1.41 3.95
N ILE A 162 11.21 2.27 3.29
CA ILE A 162 10.70 3.39 2.51
C ILE A 162 11.16 3.23 1.08
N ILE A 163 10.20 3.18 0.16
CA ILE A 163 10.45 3.20 -1.27
C ILE A 163 10.39 4.66 -1.73
N VAL A 164 11.35 5.08 -2.53
CA VAL A 164 11.36 6.39 -3.18
C VAL A 164 11.20 6.17 -4.67
N LEU A 165 10.31 6.94 -5.28
CA LEU A 165 10.01 6.93 -6.71
C LEU A 165 10.27 8.31 -7.29
N ASP A 166 11.17 8.41 -8.28
CA ASP A 166 11.28 9.62 -9.10
C ASP A 166 10.11 9.68 -10.09
N LEU A 167 9.29 10.73 -9.99
CA LEU A 167 8.06 10.85 -10.77
C LEU A 167 8.33 11.18 -12.23
N GLY A 168 9.52 11.65 -12.60
CA GLY A 168 9.89 11.96 -13.97
C GLY A 168 10.43 10.73 -14.69
N THR A 169 11.44 10.06 -14.09
CA THR A 169 12.09 8.90 -14.71
C THR A 169 11.32 7.60 -14.49
N GLY A 170 10.58 7.49 -13.38
CA GLY A 170 9.99 6.22 -12.92
C GLY A 170 10.99 5.31 -12.20
N GLU A 171 12.22 5.78 -11.97
CA GLU A 171 13.22 5.05 -11.20
C GLU A 171 12.80 4.92 -9.75
N THR A 172 13.07 3.76 -9.16
CA THR A 172 12.73 3.47 -7.77
C THR A 172 13.92 2.90 -7.02
N TRP A 173 14.04 3.27 -5.75
CA TRP A 173 15.03 2.72 -4.83
C TRP A 173 14.43 2.59 -3.43
N ARG A 174 15.12 1.85 -2.56
CA ARG A 174 14.64 1.53 -1.21
C ARG A 174 15.66 1.94 -0.17
N HIS A 175 15.18 2.61 0.88
CA HIS A 175 15.93 2.97 2.07
C HIS A 175 15.27 2.42 3.32
N LEU A 176 16.02 2.42 4.42
CA LEU A 176 15.56 1.94 5.73
C LEU A 176 15.03 0.49 5.68
N ASP A 177 15.55 -0.35 4.77
CA ASP A 177 15.15 -1.75 4.64
C ASP A 177 15.44 -2.49 5.95
N ARG A 178 14.38 -2.92 6.63
CA ARG A 178 14.40 -3.56 7.95
C ARG A 178 15.07 -2.71 9.04
N HIS A 179 15.05 -1.38 8.89
CA HIS A 179 15.57 -0.49 9.92
C HIS A 179 14.74 -0.58 11.21
N PRO A 180 15.34 -0.69 12.41
CA PRO A 180 14.59 -0.90 13.66
C PRO A 180 13.48 0.11 13.94
N ALA A 181 13.64 1.37 13.48
CA ALA A 181 12.62 2.41 13.63
C ALA A 181 11.32 2.17 12.84
N GLY A 182 11.36 1.32 11.81
CA GLY A 182 10.22 0.97 10.96
C GLY A 182 9.73 -0.47 11.13
N LEU A 183 10.35 -1.27 11.99
CA LEU A 183 9.91 -2.63 12.24
C LEU A 183 8.67 -2.65 13.14
N SER A 184 7.93 -3.75 13.06
CA SER A 184 6.86 -4.02 14.02
C SER A 184 7.41 -4.28 15.42
N GLY A 185 6.66 -3.83 16.43
CA GLY A 185 7.00 -4.10 17.82
C GLY A 185 6.76 -5.57 18.16
N TYR A 186 7.66 -6.16 18.94
CA TYR A 186 7.51 -7.54 19.39
C TYR A 186 6.38 -7.66 20.43
N GLY A 187 5.41 -8.54 20.18
CA GLY A 187 4.37 -8.87 21.16
C GLY A 187 3.34 -7.76 21.39
N VAL A 188 3.16 -6.86 20.43
CA VAL A 188 2.29 -5.69 20.57
C VAL A 188 0.81 -6.08 20.57
N VAL A 189 0.11 -5.65 21.61
CA VAL A 189 -1.33 -5.85 21.83
C VAL A 189 -1.94 -4.46 22.06
N PRO A 190 -2.36 -3.75 21.00
CA PRO A 190 -2.98 -2.45 21.18
C PRO A 190 -4.32 -2.60 21.89
N SER A 191 -4.73 -1.59 22.65
CA SER A 191 -6.02 -1.58 23.32
C SER A 191 -6.98 -0.59 22.67
N TYR A 192 -8.12 -1.08 22.17
CA TYR A 192 -9.16 -0.21 21.61
C TYR A 192 -10.35 -0.16 22.56
N GLN A 193 -10.68 1.03 23.06
CA GLN A 193 -11.75 1.23 24.05
C GLN A 193 -11.58 0.37 25.31
N GLY A 194 -10.34 0.10 25.72
CA GLY A 194 -10.02 -0.75 26.87
C GLY A 194 -10.06 -2.26 26.58
N ILE A 195 -10.29 -2.66 25.33
CA ILE A 195 -10.30 -4.07 24.91
C ILE A 195 -8.98 -4.39 24.21
N PRO A 196 -8.19 -5.36 24.71
CA PRO A 196 -6.97 -5.81 24.03
C PRO A 196 -7.30 -6.39 22.65
N PHE A 197 -6.60 -5.94 21.63
CA PHE A 197 -6.73 -6.44 20.26
C PHE A 197 -5.68 -7.51 19.96
N TYR A 198 -6.16 -8.68 19.55
CA TYR A 198 -5.34 -9.73 18.97
C TYR A 198 -5.76 -9.93 17.52
N GLN A 199 -4.79 -10.10 16.63
CA GLN A 199 -5.05 -10.41 15.24
C GLN A 199 -5.72 -11.79 15.15
N GLU A 200 -6.91 -11.81 14.56
CA GLU A 200 -7.65 -13.03 14.26
C GLU A 200 -7.42 -13.43 12.80
N THR A 201 -7.25 -14.73 12.57
CA THR A 201 -7.17 -15.32 11.25
C THR A 201 -7.96 -16.62 11.28
N VAL A 202 -8.80 -16.85 10.27
CA VAL A 202 -9.72 -18.01 10.26
C VAL A 202 -8.93 -19.30 10.43
N SER A 203 -9.34 -20.12 11.39
CA SER A 203 -8.71 -21.41 11.71
C SER A 203 -7.24 -21.34 12.16
N ARG A 204 -6.76 -20.17 12.62
CA ARG A 204 -5.41 -20.00 13.20
C ARG A 204 -5.51 -19.48 14.65
N PRO A 205 -4.49 -19.73 15.48
CA PRO A 205 -4.41 -19.09 16.80
C PRO A 205 -4.37 -17.56 16.66
N PHE A 206 -4.90 -16.87 17.67
CA PHE A 206 -4.70 -15.43 17.81
C PHE A 206 -3.21 -15.07 17.84
N THR A 207 -2.87 -13.96 17.17
CA THR A 207 -1.50 -13.42 17.15
C THR A 207 -1.49 -11.95 17.58
N HIS A 208 -0.28 -11.41 17.76
CA HIS A 208 -0.05 -9.98 17.97
C HIS A 208 -0.23 -9.21 16.66
N LEU A 209 -0.44 -7.89 16.73
CA LEU A 209 -0.51 -7.04 15.55
C LEU A 209 0.88 -6.97 14.89
N PRO A 210 1.06 -7.40 13.62
CA PRO A 210 2.41 -7.56 13.05
C PRO A 210 2.88 -6.41 12.15
N GLN A 211 2.06 -5.40 11.88
CA GLN A 211 2.39 -4.35 10.91
C GLN A 211 3.50 -3.42 11.38
N GLY A 212 4.36 -3.06 10.43
CA GLY A 212 5.49 -2.17 10.62
C GLY A 212 5.22 -0.75 10.16
N LEU A 213 6.19 -0.17 9.42
CA LEU A 213 6.20 1.21 8.93
C LEU A 213 4.94 1.54 8.12
N ASP A 214 4.06 2.36 8.69
CA ASP A 214 2.74 2.72 8.16
C ASP A 214 2.72 4.24 7.90
N GLY A 215 2.41 5.03 8.92
CA GLY A 215 2.24 6.47 8.80
C GLY A 215 3.53 7.20 8.45
N ILE A 216 3.47 7.99 7.37
CA ILE A 216 4.54 8.88 6.93
C ILE A 216 3.99 10.29 6.65
N GLN A 217 4.76 11.32 6.96
CA GLN A 217 4.41 12.71 6.64
C GLN A 217 5.64 13.55 6.36
N LEU A 218 5.60 14.35 5.30
CA LEU A 218 6.62 15.37 5.04
C LEU A 218 6.36 16.62 5.89
N ASP A 219 7.42 17.27 6.35
CA ASP A 219 7.34 18.64 6.80
C ASP A 219 6.97 19.59 5.65
N LEU A 220 6.60 20.83 5.96
CA LEU A 220 6.21 21.83 4.95
C LEU A 220 7.28 22.09 3.90
N THR A 221 8.56 21.95 4.27
CA THR A 221 9.66 22.20 3.36
C THR A 221 10.01 20.98 2.51
N GLY A 222 9.46 19.79 2.81
CA GLY A 222 9.87 18.52 2.23
C GLY A 222 11.30 18.10 2.60
N SER A 223 11.93 18.75 3.57
CA SER A 223 13.31 18.45 3.99
C SER A 223 13.39 17.34 5.03
N VAL A 224 12.29 17.02 5.71
CA VAL A 224 12.21 15.99 6.73
C VAL A 224 10.97 15.12 6.49
N LEU A 225 11.17 13.81 6.53
CA LEU A 225 10.10 12.82 6.57
C LEU A 225 9.94 12.31 8.00
N PHE A 226 8.76 12.50 8.57
CA PHE A 226 8.32 11.90 9.82
C PHE A 226 7.70 10.54 9.53
N PHE A 227 7.95 9.57 10.39
CA PHE A 227 7.40 8.24 10.22
C PHE A 227 7.28 7.49 11.54
N SER A 228 6.39 6.50 11.58
CA SER A 228 6.35 5.50 12.65
C SER A 228 5.84 4.17 12.12
N SER A 229 6.14 3.11 12.86
CA SER A 229 5.48 1.82 12.71
C SER A 229 4.10 1.86 13.35
N MET A 230 3.12 1.16 12.77
CA MET A 230 1.77 1.09 13.34
C MET A 230 1.81 0.58 14.79
N THR A 231 2.74 -0.34 15.07
CA THR A 231 2.90 -1.02 16.35
C THR A 231 4.02 -0.41 17.22
N SER A 232 4.30 0.88 17.05
CA SER A 232 5.31 1.61 17.80
C SER A 232 4.74 2.84 18.50
N ASP A 233 5.16 3.02 19.75
CA ASP A 233 4.86 4.21 20.56
C ASP A 233 5.85 5.36 20.30
N TYR A 234 6.78 5.23 19.35
CA TYR A 234 7.81 6.24 19.08
C TYR A 234 7.60 6.90 17.72
N LEU A 235 7.85 8.22 17.68
CA LEU A 235 7.92 8.98 16.44
C LEU A 235 9.37 9.08 15.97
N PHE A 236 9.61 8.90 14.68
CA PHE A 236 10.93 9.04 14.07
C PHE A 236 10.91 10.09 12.98
N SER A 237 12.11 10.56 12.61
CA SER A 237 12.30 11.39 11.44
C SER A 237 13.61 11.10 10.73
N VAL A 238 13.69 11.46 9.46
CA VAL A 238 14.91 11.44 8.65
C VAL A 238 14.90 12.61 7.68
N GLU A 239 16.05 13.25 7.48
CA GLU A 239 16.18 14.30 6.46
C GLU A 239 16.10 13.67 5.05
N THR A 240 15.21 14.18 4.20
CA THR A 240 14.89 13.59 2.90
C THR A 240 16.08 13.53 1.95
N LYS A 241 17.08 14.41 2.11
CA LYS A 241 18.33 14.35 1.33
C LYS A 241 19.03 12.99 1.42
N TYR A 242 18.93 12.29 2.57
CA TYR A 242 19.51 10.96 2.73
C TYR A 242 18.68 9.88 2.04
N LEU A 243 17.36 10.08 1.95
CA LEU A 243 16.47 9.19 1.22
C LEU A 243 16.58 9.41 -0.29
N LEU A 244 16.91 10.62 -0.76
CA LEU A 244 17.09 10.95 -2.17
C LEU A 244 18.40 10.40 -2.74
N ASP A 245 19.46 10.33 -1.92
CA ASP A 245 20.75 9.78 -2.36
C ASP A 245 20.66 8.26 -2.56
N HIS A 246 20.85 7.83 -3.80
CA HIS A 246 20.92 6.43 -4.22
C HIS A 246 22.16 6.17 -5.09
N THR A 247 23.17 7.05 -5.00
CA THR A 247 24.33 7.07 -5.91
C THR A 247 25.38 6.00 -5.62
N SER A 248 25.39 5.43 -4.41
CA SER A 248 26.37 4.44 -3.99
C SER A 248 25.87 3.58 -2.82
N PRO A 249 26.40 2.37 -2.59
CA PRO A 249 25.99 1.54 -1.46
C PRO A 249 26.11 2.19 -0.07
N SER A 250 27.00 3.19 0.10
CA SER A 250 27.17 3.87 1.39
C SER A 250 26.03 4.83 1.74
N CYS A 251 25.20 5.25 0.78
CA CYS A 251 24.04 6.11 1.07
C CYS A 251 23.03 5.39 1.97
N ILE A 252 22.90 4.07 1.87
CA ILE A 252 22.02 3.25 2.72
C ILE A 252 22.42 3.39 4.19
N GLN A 253 23.72 3.27 4.49
CA GLN A 253 24.23 3.45 5.85
C GLN A 253 24.06 4.89 6.33
N ALA A 254 24.24 5.88 5.44
CA ALA A 254 24.04 7.28 5.77
C ALA A 254 22.57 7.57 6.14
N ALA A 255 21.61 7.04 5.38
CA ALA A 255 20.18 7.14 5.68
C ALA A 255 19.82 6.48 7.00
N ASN A 256 20.30 5.26 7.25
CA ASN A 256 20.09 4.56 8.53
C ASN A 256 20.63 5.37 9.72
N ASN A 257 21.84 5.91 9.61
CA ASN A 257 22.45 6.71 10.68
C ASN A 257 21.77 8.08 10.88
N ALA A 258 21.03 8.57 9.90
CA ALA A 258 20.35 9.86 9.95
C ALA A 258 18.97 9.79 10.61
N VAL A 259 18.46 8.59 10.91
CA VAL A 259 17.18 8.42 11.61
C VAL A 259 17.28 8.98 13.04
N LYS A 260 16.37 9.90 13.37
CA LYS A 260 16.24 10.51 14.70
C LYS A 260 15.00 9.96 15.39
N ASN A 261 15.17 9.46 16.61
CA ASN A 261 14.05 9.18 17.51
C ASN A 261 13.60 10.50 18.16
N LEU A 262 12.33 10.86 17.97
CA LEU A 262 11.74 12.11 18.47
C LEU A 262 10.99 11.92 19.79
N GLY A 263 11.10 10.73 20.40
CA GLY A 263 10.43 10.37 21.63
C GLY A 263 9.11 9.66 21.41
N GLN A 264 8.37 9.49 22.50
CA GLN A 264 7.10 8.79 22.49
C GLN A 264 6.00 9.65 21.85
N ARG A 265 5.17 9.03 21.02
CA ARG A 265 3.99 9.62 20.40
C ARG A 265 2.70 9.30 21.16
N GLY A 266 2.78 8.52 22.24
CA GLY A 266 1.67 8.26 23.16
C GLY A 266 0.85 7.00 22.88
N GLY A 267 1.19 6.23 21.83
CA GLY A 267 0.57 4.93 21.55
C GLY A 267 0.88 4.44 20.15
N ASN A 268 0.33 3.27 19.84
CA ASN A 268 0.22 2.73 18.49
C ASN A 268 -0.77 3.59 17.68
N GLY A 269 -0.51 3.72 16.39
CA GLY A 269 -1.24 4.67 15.55
C GLY A 269 -1.03 4.41 14.08
N ASN A 270 -1.93 4.89 13.25
CA ASN A 270 -2.01 4.55 11.82
C ASN A 270 -1.42 5.71 10.97
N GLY A 271 -2.13 6.13 9.91
CA GLY A 271 -1.73 7.19 9.00
C GLY A 271 -1.51 8.55 9.64
N PHE A 272 -0.65 9.36 8.99
CA PHE A 272 -0.30 10.72 9.39
C PHE A 272 -0.89 11.73 8.41
N GLU A 273 -1.00 13.00 8.78
CA GLU A 273 -1.28 14.08 7.84
C GLU A 273 -0.60 15.38 8.32
N GLY A 274 -0.35 16.32 7.41
CA GLY A 274 0.19 17.64 7.72
C GLY A 274 -0.82 18.76 7.48
N ASP A 275 -0.59 19.92 8.08
CA ASP A 275 -1.26 21.16 7.68
C ASP A 275 -0.28 22.26 7.26
N SER A 276 -0.83 23.38 6.79
CA SER A 276 -0.07 24.57 6.42
C SER A 276 0.62 25.30 7.59
N ASN A 277 0.36 24.90 8.84
CA ASN A 277 1.06 25.40 10.01
C ASN A 277 2.31 24.55 10.33
N GLY A 278 2.47 23.41 9.66
CA GLY A 278 3.58 22.49 9.87
C GLY A 278 3.35 21.48 10.98
N LEU A 279 2.11 21.35 11.46
CA LEU A 279 1.75 20.31 12.41
C LEU A 279 1.64 18.96 11.71
N ILE A 280 2.08 17.91 12.41
CA ILE A 280 2.00 16.52 11.97
C ILE A 280 0.92 15.82 12.79
N TYR A 281 -0.25 15.66 12.19
CA TYR A 281 -1.38 14.95 12.76
C TYR A 281 -1.18 13.45 12.65
N GLN A 282 -1.61 12.73 13.69
CA GLN A 282 -1.47 11.29 13.81
C GLN A 282 -2.79 10.71 14.33
N ALA A 283 -3.35 9.75 13.62
CA ALA A 283 -4.49 8.99 14.12
C ALA A 283 -4.01 8.04 15.24
N MET A 284 -4.63 8.17 16.42
CA MET A 284 -4.28 7.39 17.62
C MET A 284 -5.50 6.56 18.09
N PRO A 285 -5.71 5.36 17.51
CA PRO A 285 -6.90 4.56 17.79
C PRO A 285 -6.96 4.07 19.24
N GLU A 286 -5.80 3.82 19.87
CA GLU A 286 -5.75 3.39 21.28
C GLU A 286 -6.35 4.41 22.24
N GLN A 287 -6.20 5.70 21.91
CA GLN A 287 -6.75 6.80 22.70
C GLN A 287 -8.03 7.39 22.12
N ASN A 288 -8.54 6.83 21.02
CA ASN A 288 -9.69 7.36 20.28
C ASN A 288 -9.54 8.87 20.00
N ALA A 289 -8.35 9.27 19.54
CA ALA A 289 -7.95 10.67 19.42
C ALA A 289 -7.13 10.93 18.16
N VAL A 290 -6.96 12.22 17.85
CA VAL A 290 -5.97 12.71 16.89
C VAL A 290 -4.96 13.53 17.66
N TYR A 291 -3.69 13.16 17.55
CA TYR A 291 -2.59 13.92 18.16
C TYR A 291 -1.91 14.78 17.10
N ALA A 292 -1.33 15.90 17.53
CA ALA A 292 -0.53 16.76 16.68
C ALA A 292 0.88 16.87 17.27
N TYR A 293 1.88 16.58 16.46
CA TYR A 293 3.28 16.88 16.74
C TYR A 293 3.65 18.21 16.08
N ASP A 294 4.20 19.14 16.85
CA ASP A 294 4.69 20.42 16.34
C ASP A 294 6.23 20.39 16.25
N PRO A 295 6.80 20.28 15.04
CA PRO A 295 8.26 20.23 14.85
C PRO A 295 9.00 21.47 15.35
N SER A 296 8.32 22.61 15.52
CA SER A 296 8.93 23.86 15.98
C SER A 296 9.14 23.90 17.49
N THR A 297 8.41 23.08 18.25
CA THR A 297 8.37 23.20 19.70
C THR A 297 9.41 22.37 20.44
N LEU A 298 10.12 21.45 19.75
CA LEU A 298 11.19 20.56 20.26
C LEU A 298 11.20 20.40 21.79
N ARG A 299 10.10 19.89 22.35
CA ARG A 299 10.00 19.57 23.78
C ARG A 299 10.62 18.22 24.08
#